data_AF-A0A663LNY6-F1
#
_entry.id   AF-A0A663LNY6-F1
#
_cell.length_a   1.000
_cell.length_b   1.000
_cell.length_c   1.000
_cell.angle_alpha   90.00
_cell.angle_beta   90.00
_cell.angle_gamma   90.00
#
_symmetry.space_group_name_H-M   'P 1'
#
loop_
_entity.id
_entity.type
_entity.pdbx_description
1 polymer ?
#
loop_
_entity_poly.entity_id
_entity_poly.type
_entity_poly.pdbx_seq_one_letter_code
_entity_poly.pdbx_strand_id
1 'polypeptide(L)'
;CCVPVQRPGDLCASPCVALRRTDLLVPWVLQRLKAAVHYTVGCLCQEVAEDQDVQFSKQTIAAISEITFRQCENFAKDLEMFARHAKRTTVTTEDVKLLARRSSSLLKYIAQKSEEITSSNMEQKEKKKKSSAVKGGRTGKQEAPVTESEEPNMA
;
A
#
# COMPACT_ATOMS: atom_id res chain seq x y z
N CYS A 1 1.69 -32.52 49.33
CA CYS A 1 1.46 -32.14 50.74
C CYS A 1 2.58 -31.18 51.14
N CYS A 2 2.41 -29.93 51.55
CA CYS A 2 1.24 -29.13 51.88
C CYS A 2 1.52 -27.66 51.50
N VAL A 3 0.44 -26.99 51.11
CA VAL A 3 0.28 -25.53 51.01
C VAL A 3 0.14 -24.96 52.43
N PRO A 4 0.50 -23.69 52.67
CA PRO A 4 -0.52 -22.68 53.06
C PRO A 4 -0.29 -21.35 52.30
N VAL A 5 -1.24 -20.82 51.51
CA VAL A 5 -2.49 -20.09 51.84
C VAL A 5 -2.26 -18.71 52.47
N GLN A 6 -2.19 -17.69 51.59
CA GLN A 6 -2.91 -16.39 51.54
C GLN A 6 -3.24 -15.65 52.89
N ARG A 7 -2.63 -14.47 53.16
CA ARG A 7 -3.11 -13.04 52.99
C ARG A 7 -3.54 -12.37 54.32
N PRO A 8 -3.78 -11.02 54.42
CA PRO A 8 -3.64 -9.89 53.47
C PRO A 8 -2.98 -8.61 54.06
N GLY A 9 -2.53 -7.67 53.22
CA GLY A 9 -2.32 -6.27 53.65
C GLY A 9 -1.29 -5.48 52.82
N ASP A 10 -1.69 -4.28 52.40
CA ASP A 10 -0.85 -3.19 51.87
C ASP A 10 -0.27 -3.29 50.45
N LEU A 11 -1.12 -2.87 49.51
CA LEU A 11 -0.88 -1.69 48.66
C LEU A 11 0.47 -1.66 47.90
N CYS A 12 0.61 -2.48 46.88
CA CYS A 12 1.25 -2.00 45.66
C CYS A 12 0.14 -1.76 44.63
N ALA A 13 -0.46 -0.56 44.69
CA ALA A 13 -1.22 -0.01 43.59
C ALA A 13 -0.25 0.24 42.43
N SER A 14 0.14 -0.83 41.75
CA SER A 14 0.68 -0.72 40.40
C SER A 14 -0.37 0.02 39.59
N PRO A 15 -0.03 1.14 38.94
CA PRO A 15 -0.89 1.65 37.89
C PRO A 15 -0.94 0.55 36.84
N CYS A 16 -2.05 -0.20 36.82
CA CYS A 16 -2.50 -0.83 35.59
C CYS A 16 -2.67 0.33 34.61
N VAL A 17 -1.58 0.66 33.91
CA VAL A 17 -1.66 1.54 32.74
C VAL A 17 -2.63 0.80 31.83
N ALA A 18 -3.84 1.32 31.76
CA ALA A 18 -4.84 0.87 30.82
C ALA A 18 -4.26 1.14 29.43
N LEU A 19 -3.48 0.18 28.93
CA LEU A 19 -2.93 0.19 27.59
C LEU A 19 -4.16 0.15 26.69
N ARG A 20 -4.50 1.29 26.10
CA ARG A 20 -5.66 1.34 25.21
C ARG A 20 -5.33 0.39 24.06
N ARG A 21 -6.35 -0.33 23.58
CA ARG A 21 -6.22 -1.27 22.45
C ARG A 21 -5.58 -0.63 21.20
N THR A 22 -5.57 0.70 21.12
CA THR A 22 -4.93 1.53 20.10
C THR A 22 -3.39 1.59 20.21
N ASP A 23 -2.81 1.44 21.40
CA ASP A 23 -1.37 1.59 21.64
C ASP A 23 -0.54 0.39 21.14
N LEU A 24 -1.15 -0.79 21.03
CA LEU A 24 -0.54 -2.00 20.46
C LEU A 24 -0.80 -2.18 18.95
N LEU A 25 -1.83 -1.52 18.42
CA LEU A 25 -2.18 -1.61 17.00
C LEU A 25 -1.15 -0.92 16.11
N VAL A 26 -0.64 0.24 16.55
CA VAL A 26 0.35 1.02 15.80
C VAL A 26 1.69 0.27 15.66
N PRO A 27 2.28 -0.33 16.72
CA PRO A 27 3.46 -1.16 16.59
C PRO A 27 3.29 -2.34 15.62
N TRP A 28 2.15 -3.04 15.68
CA TRP A 28 1.96 -4.24 14.86
C TRP A 28 1.74 -3.92 13.38
N VAL A 29 0.99 -2.86 13.07
CA VAL A 29 0.84 -2.36 11.70
C VAL A 29 2.19 -1.88 11.15
N LEU A 30 3.00 -1.20 11.96
CA LEU A 30 4.33 -0.74 11.55
C LEU A 30 5.25 -1.92 11.18
N GLN A 31 5.27 -2.98 11.99
CA GLN A 31 6.07 -4.17 11.72
C GLN A 31 5.62 -4.87 10.43
N ARG A 32 4.30 -4.94 10.18
CA ARG A 32 3.78 -5.50 8.93
C ARG A 32 4.19 -4.70 7.70
N LEU A 33 4.13 -3.38 7.78
CA LEU A 33 4.57 -2.51 6.69
C LEU A 33 6.08 -2.65 6.44
N LYS A 34 6.89 -2.72 7.51
CA LYS A 34 8.33 -2.99 7.39
C LYS A 34 8.63 -4.32 6.73
N ALA A 35 7.90 -5.38 7.10
CA ALA A 35 8.06 -6.70 6.48
C ALA A 35 7.68 -6.68 4.99
N ALA A 36 6.59 -5.99 4.62
CA ALA A 36 6.19 -5.83 3.22
C ALA A 36 7.23 -5.05 2.41
N VAL A 37 7.76 -3.94 2.95
CA VAL A 37 8.85 -3.18 2.32
C VAL A 37 10.09 -4.05 2.16
N HIS A 38 10.47 -4.83 3.17
CA HIS A 38 11.63 -5.72 3.11
C HIS A 38 11.50 -6.78 2.01
N TYR A 39 10.30 -7.36 1.85
CA TYR A 39 10.03 -8.29 0.76
C TYR A 39 10.26 -7.63 -0.61
N THR A 40 9.65 -6.47 -0.86
CA THR A 40 9.81 -5.76 -2.14
C THR A 40 11.26 -5.33 -2.38
N VAL A 41 11.95 -4.83 -1.36
CA VAL A 41 13.38 -4.48 -1.45
C VAL A 41 14.22 -5.71 -1.80
N GLY A 42 13.92 -6.88 -1.23
CA GLY A 42 14.56 -8.14 -1.58
C GLY A 42 14.40 -8.50 -3.05
N CYS A 43 13.18 -8.39 -3.59
CA CYS A 43 12.91 -8.62 -5.01
C CYS A 43 13.70 -7.66 -5.92
N LEU A 44 13.68 -6.35 -5.61
CA LEU A 44 14.41 -5.36 -6.41
C LEU A 44 15.93 -5.54 -6.31
N CYS A 45 16.45 -5.91 -5.13
CA CYS A 45 17.88 -6.21 -4.98
C CYS A 45 18.26 -7.47 -5.76
N GLN A 46 17.37 -8.45 -5.90
CA GLN A 46 17.60 -9.65 -6.70
C GLN A 46 17.70 -9.31 -8.19
N GLU A 47 16.80 -8.49 -8.72
CA GLU A 47 16.86 -8.00 -10.11
C GLU A 47 18.20 -7.28 -10.38
N VAL A 48 18.62 -6.40 -9.46
CA VAL A 48 19.90 -5.67 -9.58
C VAL A 48 21.11 -6.60 -9.43
N ALA A 49 21.02 -7.63 -8.60
CA ALA A 49 22.08 -8.62 -8.41
C ALA A 49 22.32 -9.43 -9.68
N GLU A 50 21.25 -9.82 -10.37
CA GLU A 50 21.30 -10.54 -11.65
C GLU A 50 21.86 -9.65 -12.76
N ASP A 51 21.39 -8.40 -12.86
CA ASP A 51 21.85 -7.45 -13.89
C ASP A 51 23.35 -7.10 -13.78
N GLN A 52 23.89 -7.09 -12.55
CA GLN A 52 25.28 -6.72 -12.29
C GLN A 52 26.20 -7.91 -11.96
N ASP A 53 25.68 -9.14 -11.95
CA ASP A 53 26.40 -10.36 -11.54
C ASP A 53 27.08 -10.23 -10.15
N VAL A 54 26.34 -9.66 -9.19
CA VAL A 54 26.80 -9.46 -7.79
C VAL A 54 25.84 -10.11 -6.80
N GLN A 55 26.30 -10.36 -5.58
CA GLN A 55 25.46 -10.94 -4.52
C GLN A 55 25.28 -9.96 -3.35
N PHE A 56 24.04 -9.73 -2.93
CA PHE A 56 23.74 -8.91 -1.76
C PHE A 56 23.62 -9.75 -0.49
N SER A 57 24.26 -9.30 0.59
CA SER A 57 24.07 -9.92 1.91
C SER A 57 22.67 -9.65 2.45
N LYS A 58 22.15 -10.55 3.29
CA LYS A 58 20.85 -10.37 3.97
C LYS A 58 20.84 -9.10 4.83
N GLN A 59 21.98 -8.76 5.41
CA GLN A 59 22.19 -7.56 6.22
C GLN A 59 22.09 -6.28 5.35
N THR A 60 22.64 -6.31 4.14
CA THR A 60 22.53 -5.19 3.18
C THR A 60 21.08 -4.95 2.79
N ILE A 61 20.33 -6.02 2.46
CA ILE A 61 18.90 -5.93 2.11
C ILE A 61 18.10 -5.38 3.30
N ALA A 62 18.38 -5.85 4.52
CA ALA A 62 17.75 -5.31 5.73
C ALA A 62 18.04 -3.82 5.94
N ALA A 63 19.29 -3.39 5.77
CA ALA A 63 19.68 -2.00 5.90
C ALA A 63 18.98 -1.10 4.87
N ILE A 64 18.93 -1.51 3.60
CA ILE A 64 18.21 -0.77 2.54
C ILE A 64 16.71 -0.66 2.88
N SER A 65 16.13 -1.73 3.42
CA SER A 65 14.72 -1.75 3.84
C SER A 65 14.46 -0.75 4.96
N GLU A 66 15.33 -0.68 5.97
CA GLU A 66 15.21 0.28 7.08
C GLU A 66 15.42 1.72 6.63
N ILE A 67 16.36 1.96 5.71
CA ILE A 67 16.59 3.29 5.13
C ILE A 67 15.37 3.74 4.33
N THR A 68 14.85 2.87 3.46
CA THR A 68 13.64 3.15 2.66
C THR A 68 12.45 3.47 3.56
N PHE A 69 12.24 2.66 4.60
CA PHE A 69 11.13 2.86 5.53
C PHE A 69 11.21 4.21 6.26
N ARG A 70 12.41 4.60 6.74
CA ARG A 70 12.63 5.92 7.36
C ARG A 70 12.48 7.05 6.35
N GLN A 71 12.90 6.84 5.11
CA GLN A 71 12.82 7.86 4.07
C GLN A 71 11.37 8.18 3.68
N CYS A 72 10.46 7.20 3.76
CA CYS A 72 9.03 7.44 3.57
C CYS A 72 8.45 8.47 4.55
N GLU A 73 8.95 8.53 5.79
CA GLU A 73 8.49 9.53 6.76
C GLU A 73 8.85 10.95 6.31
N ASN A 74 10.08 11.14 5.81
CA ASN A 74 10.52 12.43 5.27
C ASN A 74 9.71 12.80 4.03
N PHE A 75 9.52 11.87 3.10
CA PHE A 75 8.73 12.10 1.89
C PHE A 75 7.26 12.43 2.20
N ALA A 76 6.65 11.76 3.17
CA ALA A 76 5.27 12.05 3.57
C ALA A 76 5.12 13.48 4.10
N LYS A 77 6.03 13.91 4.98
CA LYS A 77 6.04 15.28 5.54
C LYS A 77 6.26 16.34 4.45
N ASP A 78 7.22 16.10 3.55
CA ASP A 78 7.50 17.02 2.45
C ASP A 78 6.30 17.16 1.51
N LEU A 79 5.69 16.03 1.11
CA LEU A 79 4.51 16.03 0.24
C LEU A 79 3.30 16.71 0.89
N GLU A 80 3.07 16.49 2.19
CA GLU A 80 2.04 17.20 2.95
C GLU A 80 2.30 18.72 2.93
N MET A 81 3.54 19.13 3.15
CA MET A 81 3.92 20.55 3.13
C MET A 81 3.76 21.18 1.74
N PHE A 82 4.10 20.47 0.66
CA PHE A 82 3.93 20.97 -0.70
C PHE A 82 2.44 21.14 -1.06
N ALA A 83 1.61 20.14 -0.77
CA ALA A 83 0.17 20.25 -1.00
C ALA A 83 -0.45 21.41 -0.19
N ARG A 84 -0.07 21.52 1.10
CA ARG A 84 -0.54 22.60 1.99
C ARG A 84 -0.09 23.97 1.52
N HIS A 85 1.14 24.10 1.02
CA HIS A 85 1.64 25.36 0.45
C HIS A 85 0.80 25.84 -0.74
N ALA A 86 0.28 24.90 -1.54
CA ALA A 86 -0.64 25.18 -2.64
C ALA A 86 -2.13 25.23 -2.21
N LYS A 87 -2.43 25.28 -0.90
CA LYS A 87 -3.79 25.28 -0.33
C LYS A 87 -4.64 24.06 -0.73
N ARG A 88 -3.99 22.92 -1.02
CA ARG A 88 -4.62 21.64 -1.34
C ARG A 88 -4.48 20.67 -0.17
N THR A 89 -5.43 19.74 -0.05
CA THR A 89 -5.35 18.60 0.88
C THR A 89 -4.93 17.31 0.20
N THR A 90 -5.00 17.29 -1.14
CA THR A 90 -4.64 16.12 -1.97
C THR A 90 -3.32 16.37 -2.68
N VAL A 91 -2.39 15.43 -2.51
CA VAL A 91 -1.09 15.42 -3.19
C VAL A 91 -1.28 15.17 -4.69
N THR A 92 -0.60 15.94 -5.53
CA THR A 92 -0.64 15.84 -6.99
C THR A 92 0.73 15.44 -7.56
N THR A 93 0.78 15.17 -8.88
CA THR A 93 2.03 14.86 -9.59
C THR A 93 3.07 15.96 -9.49
N GLU A 94 2.64 17.21 -9.39
CA GLU A 94 3.54 18.37 -9.28
C GLU A 94 4.27 18.38 -7.93
N ASP A 95 3.61 17.95 -6.85
CA ASP A 95 4.25 17.82 -5.53
C ASP A 95 5.34 16.73 -5.56
N VAL A 96 5.09 15.62 -6.26
CA VAL A 96 6.06 14.51 -6.43
C VAL A 96 7.24 14.92 -7.32
N LYS A 97 6.99 15.68 -8.41
CA LYS A 97 8.07 16.26 -9.23
C LYS A 97 8.92 17.22 -8.39
N LEU A 98 8.29 18.05 -7.56
CA LEU A 98 9.01 18.97 -6.67
C LEU A 98 9.86 18.23 -5.64
N LEU A 99 9.41 17.09 -5.12
CA LEU A 99 10.18 16.24 -4.23
C LEU A 99 11.49 15.77 -4.88
N ALA A 100 11.46 15.43 -6.17
CA ALA A 100 12.60 14.94 -6.93
C ALA A 100 13.61 16.01 -7.36
N ARG A 101 13.33 17.30 -7.12
CA ARG A 101 14.09 18.45 -7.66
C ARG A 101 15.60 18.45 -7.39
N ARG A 102 16.05 17.73 -6.36
CA ARG A 102 17.47 17.72 -5.94
C ARG A 102 18.37 16.96 -6.91
N SER A 103 17.80 16.08 -7.74
CA SER A 103 18.56 15.33 -8.74
C SER A 103 17.93 15.54 -10.12
N SER A 104 18.71 16.09 -11.05
CA SER A 104 18.25 16.42 -12.39
C SER A 104 17.92 15.18 -13.23
N SER A 105 18.68 14.08 -13.06
CA SER A 105 18.39 12.80 -13.73
C SER A 105 17.11 12.17 -13.19
N LEU A 106 16.91 12.20 -11.86
CA LEU A 106 15.72 11.66 -11.22
C LEU A 106 14.47 12.47 -11.59
N LEU A 107 14.56 13.80 -11.61
CA LEU A 107 13.46 14.68 -12.01
C LEU A 107 13.00 14.38 -13.45
N LYS A 108 13.94 14.22 -14.38
CA LYS A 108 13.63 13.87 -15.78
C LYS A 108 12.91 12.52 -15.87
N TYR A 109 13.43 11.50 -15.18
CA TYR A 109 12.84 10.17 -15.15
C TYR A 109 11.41 10.18 -14.61
N ILE A 110 11.18 10.86 -13.48
CA ILE A 110 9.85 10.96 -12.87
C ILE A 110 8.88 11.75 -13.74
N ALA A 111 9.33 12.84 -14.37
CA ALA A 111 8.51 13.62 -15.29
C ALA A 111 8.04 12.76 -16.48
N GLN A 112 8.96 12.05 -17.13
CA GLN A 112 8.65 11.11 -18.20
C GLN A 112 7.65 10.03 -17.73
N LYS A 113 7.92 9.40 -16.58
CA LYS A 113 7.03 8.36 -16.05
C LYS A 113 5.63 8.90 -15.73
N SER A 114 5.53 10.14 -15.27
CA SER A 114 4.23 10.77 -15.01
C SER A 114 3.41 10.95 -16.29
N GLU A 115 4.06 11.34 -17.39
CA GLU A 115 3.41 11.50 -18.70
C GLU A 115 2.92 10.15 -19.24
N GLU A 116 3.75 9.11 -19.19
CA GLU A 116 3.38 7.73 -19.56
C GLU A 116 2.16 7.20 -18.79
N ILE A 117 2.06 7.51 -17.49
CA ILE A 117 0.91 7.11 -16.68
C ILE A 117 -0.33 7.90 -17.08
N THR A 118 -0.19 9.21 -17.37
CA THR A 118 -1.33 10.03 -17.82
C THR A 118 -1.89 9.58 -19.17
N SER A 119 -1.05 9.25 -20.15
CA SER A 119 -1.49 8.75 -21.45
C SER A 119 -2.18 7.40 -21.31
N SER A 120 -1.58 6.46 -20.57
CA SER A 120 -2.17 5.14 -20.28
C SER A 120 -3.56 5.25 -19.64
N ASN A 121 -3.74 6.18 -18.70
CA ASN A 121 -5.02 6.43 -18.03
C ASN A 121 -6.08 7.01 -18.99
N MET A 122 -5.70 7.81 -19.98
CA MET A 122 -6.61 8.33 -21.00
C MET A 122 -7.12 7.20 -21.90
N GLU A 123 -6.22 6.33 -22.38
CA GLU A 123 -6.58 5.18 -23.22
C GLU A 123 -7.56 4.23 -22.52
N GLN A 124 -7.36 3.98 -21.23
CA GLN A 124 -8.27 3.15 -20.43
C GLN A 124 -9.65 3.80 -20.28
N LYS A 125 -9.71 5.13 -20.13
CA LYS A 125 -10.99 5.87 -20.07
C LYS A 125 -11.75 5.79 -21.40
N GLU A 126 -11.06 5.85 -22.53
CA GLU A 126 -11.68 5.71 -23.85
C GLU A 126 -12.22 4.31 -24.09
N LYS A 127 -11.47 3.27 -23.72
CA LYS A 127 -11.93 1.87 -23.78
C LYS A 127 -13.17 1.65 -22.91
N LYS A 128 -13.21 2.24 -21.71
CA LYS A 128 -14.37 2.17 -20.81
C LYS A 128 -15.60 2.89 -21.39
N LYS A 129 -15.43 4.09 -21.97
CA LYS A 129 -16.52 4.83 -22.64
C LYS A 129 -17.09 4.08 -23.85
N LYS A 130 -16.25 3.42 -24.64
CA LYS A 130 -16.68 2.61 -25.80
C LYS A 130 -17.46 1.36 -25.36
N SER A 131 -17.07 0.73 -24.27
CA SER A 131 -17.78 -0.43 -23.70
C SER A 131 -19.15 -0.08 -23.09
N SER A 132 -19.31 1.13 -22.53
CA SER A 132 -20.61 1.60 -22.01
C SER A 132 -21.60 2.02 -23.11
N ALA A 133 -21.12 2.48 -24.27
CA ALA A 133 -21.98 2.86 -25.39
C ALA A 133 -22.62 1.63 -26.09
N VAL A 134 -21.93 0.49 -26.12
CA VAL A 134 -22.45 -0.76 -26.72
C VAL A 134 -23.58 -1.38 -25.90
N LYS A 135 -23.68 -1.10 -24.59
CA LYS A 135 -24.71 -1.66 -23.71
C LYS A 135 -26.05 -0.88 -23.72
N GLY A 136 -26.11 0.27 -24.40
CA GLY A 136 -27.29 1.14 -24.48
C GLY A 136 -28.26 0.86 -25.64
N GLY A 137 -27.98 -0.15 -26.48
CA GLY A 137 -28.74 -0.43 -27.71
C GLY A 137 -29.38 -1.80 -27.76
N ARG A 138 -30.17 -2.21 -26.75
CA ARG A 138 -31.13 -3.32 -26.91
C ARG A 138 -32.24 -3.26 -25.86
N THR A 139 -33.37 -2.63 -26.18
CA THR A 139 -34.63 -2.82 -25.44
C THR A 139 -35.83 -2.73 -26.39
N GLY A 140 -36.69 -3.76 -26.31
CA GLY A 140 -37.94 -3.99 -27.06
C GLY A 140 -37.91 -5.41 -27.67
N LYS A 141 -38.74 -6.40 -27.31
CA LYS A 141 -40.02 -6.47 -26.55
C LYS A 141 -40.24 -7.95 -26.07
N GLN A 142 -41.08 -8.15 -25.05
CA GLN A 142 -41.49 -9.40 -24.33
C GLN A 142 -42.11 -10.49 -25.26
N GLU A 143 -42.22 -11.79 -24.92
CA GLU A 143 -43.08 -12.44 -23.89
C GLU A 143 -42.63 -13.91 -23.55
N ALA A 144 -42.98 -14.39 -22.35
CA ALA A 144 -42.77 -15.74 -21.75
C ALA A 144 -43.94 -16.73 -22.13
N PRO A 145 -44.12 -17.99 -21.65
CA PRO A 145 -43.51 -18.68 -20.47
C PRO A 145 -43.35 -20.25 -20.53
N VAL A 146 -42.92 -20.85 -19.38
CA VAL A 146 -43.05 -22.26 -18.83
C VAL A 146 -42.47 -23.46 -19.62
N THR A 147 -41.93 -24.57 -19.09
CA THR A 147 -41.95 -25.32 -17.79
C THR A 147 -40.68 -26.21 -17.66
N GLU A 148 -40.28 -26.49 -16.40
CA GLU A 148 -39.76 -27.73 -15.76
C GLU A 148 -39.04 -28.81 -16.64
N SER A 149 -37.86 -29.36 -16.28
CA SER A 149 -37.63 -30.29 -15.16
C SER A 149 -36.16 -30.72 -15.01
N GLU A 150 -35.76 -30.98 -13.76
CA GLU A 150 -34.83 -32.03 -13.26
C GLU A 150 -33.30 -32.00 -13.53
N GLU A 151 -32.53 -31.77 -12.46
CA GLU A 151 -31.23 -32.44 -12.15
C GLU A 151 -31.51 -33.75 -11.36
N PRO A 152 -30.57 -34.70 -11.09
CA PRO A 152 -29.10 -34.68 -11.21
C PRO A 152 -28.45 -36.01 -11.75
N ASN A 153 -27.12 -36.07 -11.95
CA ASN A 153 -26.19 -37.01 -11.26
C ASN A 153 -24.73 -36.89 -11.75
N MET A 154 -23.83 -37.17 -10.80
CA MET A 154 -22.38 -37.31 -10.84
C MET A 154 -21.84 -38.36 -11.82
N ALA A 155 -20.61 -38.09 -12.30
CA ALA A 155 -19.52 -39.06 -12.43
C ALA A 155 -18.19 -38.38 -12.12
#